data_AF-A0A8X8C0Q7-F1
#
_entry.id   AF-A0A8X8C0Q7-F1
#
_cell.length_a   1.000
_cell.length_b   1.000
_cell.length_c   1.000
_cell.angle_alpha   90.00
_cell.angle_beta   90.00
_cell.angle_gamma   90.00
#
_symmetry.space_group_name_H-M   'P 1'
#
loop_
_entity.id
_entity.type
_entity.pdbx_description
1 polymer ?
#
loop_
_entity_poly.entity_id
_entity_poly.type
_entity_poly.pdbx_seq_one_letter_code
_entity_poly.pdbx_strand_id
1 'polypeptide(L)'
;MNTFSSLLIDIKNLESSLAKNSLSLQWCLEATNLLKKMHFQFLEIFQKSEVPMFWDGGNYLDEYMEESLNILDFCNALRSAISTMDRYRLIVDVVVRRFSDEGYSGSAMNMTETEKLEREWQKLYGFENWKIVNLYKTGRPKTKTKDDEFCASYAVRRTMNIVCSLLFSAIFYPAPLEKDEEVYRDFSQLKLFSSSLRKLVCCFSEERRGLNDNSRPVLAETKMNSSLALKEGLEMFDSVVNELFQEVVKGRNEILGEEATSNLENPNPLRNASSSFNVP
;
A
#
# COMPACT_ATOMS: atom_id res chain seq x y z
N MET A 1 -11.78 3.00 21.11
CA MET A 1 -10.47 3.55 21.56
C MET A 1 -9.34 2.52 21.64
N ASN A 2 -9.56 1.25 22.05
CA ASN A 2 -8.47 0.25 22.18
C ASN A 2 -7.73 -0.09 20.87
N THR A 3 -8.37 0.07 19.71
CA THR A 3 -7.82 -0.29 18.39
C THR A 3 -6.74 0.67 17.89
N PHE A 4 -6.85 1.98 18.17
CA PHE A 4 -5.79 2.94 17.85
C PHE A 4 -4.50 2.69 18.63
N SER A 5 -4.59 2.16 19.85
CA SER A 5 -3.41 1.78 20.64
C SER A 5 -2.64 0.63 19.98
N SER A 6 -3.33 -0.36 19.40
CA SER A 6 -2.67 -1.45 18.65
C SER A 6 -1.98 -0.92 17.40
N LEU A 7 -2.66 -0.11 16.58
CA LEU A 7 -2.08 0.48 15.37
C LEU A 7 -0.87 1.37 15.70
N LEU A 8 -0.94 2.12 16.80
CA LEU A 8 0.17 2.93 17.30
C LEU A 8 1.39 2.09 17.66
N ILE A 9 1.19 0.95 18.32
CA ILE A 9 2.26 0.01 18.65
C ILE A 9 2.89 -0.55 17.37
N ASP A 10 2.07 -0.97 16.41
CA ASP A 10 2.56 -1.51 15.14
C ASP A 10 3.37 -0.45 14.35
N ILE A 11 2.95 0.82 14.32
CA ILE A 11 3.73 1.92 13.71
C ILE A 11 5.09 2.09 14.40
N LYS A 12 5.13 2.05 15.74
CA LYS A 12 6.38 2.16 16.51
C LYS A 12 7.30 0.95 16.31
N ASN A 13 6.72 -0.24 16.15
CA ASN A 13 7.47 -1.44 15.82
C ASN A 13 8.11 -1.31 14.43
N LEU A 14 7.36 -0.77 13.45
CA LEU A 14 7.85 -0.53 12.11
C LEU A 14 8.97 0.53 12.08
N GLU A 15 8.84 1.60 12.89
CA GLU A 15 9.90 2.59 13.14
C GLU A 15 11.15 1.93 13.72
N SER A 16 10.97 1.12 14.76
CA SER A 16 12.06 0.41 15.43
C SER A 16 12.74 -0.61 14.52
N SER A 17 11.99 -1.21 13.59
CA SER A 17 12.49 -2.15 12.59
C SER A 17 13.40 -1.44 11.59
N LEU A 18 13.03 -0.26 11.09
CA LEU A 18 13.92 0.59 10.25
C LEU A 18 15.18 1.04 10.98
N ALA A 19 15.07 1.36 12.27
CA ALA A 19 16.24 1.83 13.02
C ALA A 19 17.26 0.70 13.29
N LYS A 20 16.80 -0.56 13.31
CA LYS A 20 17.63 -1.75 13.59
C LYS A 20 18.12 -2.46 12.32
N ASN A 21 17.27 -2.49 11.30
CA ASN A 21 17.49 -3.20 10.06
C ASN A 21 17.50 -2.18 8.91
N SER A 22 18.28 -2.46 7.86
CA SER A 22 18.09 -1.75 6.60
C SER A 22 16.70 -2.08 6.02
N LEU A 23 16.19 -1.19 5.16
CA LEU A 23 14.98 -1.44 4.37
C LEU A 23 15.05 -2.83 3.72
N SER A 24 14.14 -3.73 4.11
CA SER A 24 14.22 -5.17 3.85
C SER A 24 12.87 -5.76 3.45
N LEU A 25 12.86 -6.97 2.91
CA LEU A 25 11.64 -7.74 2.66
C LEU A 25 10.88 -8.01 3.96
N GLN A 26 11.61 -8.25 5.06
CA GLN A 26 11.00 -8.37 6.39
C GLN A 26 10.27 -7.09 6.80
N TRP A 27 10.89 -5.94 6.57
CA TRP A 27 10.22 -4.65 6.82
C TRP A 27 8.98 -4.47 5.94
N CYS A 28 9.05 -4.88 4.66
CA CYS A 28 7.90 -4.84 3.75
C CYS A 28 6.75 -5.74 4.23
N LEU A 29 7.08 -6.91 4.77
CA LEU A 29 6.12 -7.83 5.37
C LEU A 29 5.44 -7.21 6.60
N GLU A 30 6.19 -6.56 7.49
CA GLU A 30 5.66 -5.86 8.66
C GLU A 30 4.73 -4.71 8.26
N ALA A 31 5.14 -3.88 7.29
CA ALA A 31 4.34 -2.78 6.78
C ALA A 31 3.06 -3.27 6.08
N THR A 32 3.10 -4.38 5.36
CA THR A 32 1.91 -4.95 4.69
C THR A 32 0.93 -5.54 5.69
N ASN A 33 1.42 -6.19 6.75
CA ASN A 33 0.57 -6.62 7.86
C ASN A 33 -0.08 -5.43 8.58
N LEU A 34 0.64 -4.32 8.74
CA LEU A 34 0.06 -3.08 9.26
C LEU A 34 -1.05 -2.54 8.35
N LEU A 35 -0.84 -2.53 7.03
CA LEU A 35 -1.89 -2.16 6.07
C LEU A 35 -3.14 -3.04 6.20
N LYS A 36 -2.96 -4.36 6.33
CA LYS A 36 -4.06 -5.31 6.55
C LYS A 36 -4.86 -4.98 7.80
N LYS A 37 -4.19 -4.73 8.93
CA LYS A 37 -4.83 -4.32 10.18
C LYS A 37 -5.55 -2.97 10.04
N MET A 38 -4.94 -2.01 9.36
CA MET A 38 -5.57 -0.70 9.14
C MET A 38 -6.80 -0.80 8.24
N HIS A 39 -6.75 -1.56 7.15
CA HIS A 39 -7.92 -1.80 6.30
C HIS A 39 -9.05 -2.44 7.10
N PHE A 40 -8.76 -3.46 7.90
CA PHE A 40 -9.76 -4.09 8.77
C PHE A 40 -10.40 -3.06 9.71
N GLN A 41 -9.60 -2.19 10.33
CA GLN A 41 -10.11 -1.10 11.17
C GLN A 41 -10.95 -0.08 10.38
N PHE A 42 -10.55 0.24 9.16
CA PHE A 42 -11.31 1.12 8.27
C PHE A 42 -12.67 0.53 7.94
N LEU A 43 -12.73 -0.77 7.62
CA LEU A 43 -13.98 -1.52 7.40
C LEU A 43 -14.87 -1.54 8.65
N GLU A 44 -14.31 -1.82 9.83
CA GLU A 44 -15.10 -1.83 11.07
C GLU A 44 -15.69 -0.46 11.41
N ILE A 45 -14.93 0.63 11.20
CA ILE A 45 -15.44 1.99 11.39
C ILE A 45 -16.52 2.27 10.34
N PHE A 46 -16.32 1.79 9.11
CA PHE A 46 -17.29 1.95 8.03
C PHE A 46 -18.64 1.32 8.35
N GLN A 47 -18.64 0.06 8.79
CA GLN A 47 -19.87 -0.68 9.12
C GLN A 47 -20.59 -0.16 10.37
N LYS A 48 -19.87 0.44 11.32
CA LYS A 48 -20.45 0.94 12.58
C LYS A 48 -21.07 2.33 12.45
N SER A 49 -20.72 3.09 11.41
CA SER A 49 -21.17 4.46 11.30
C SER A 49 -22.64 4.53 10.85
N GLU A 50 -23.52 4.96 11.75
CA GLU A 50 -24.95 5.15 11.47
C GLU A 50 -25.22 6.33 10.51
N VAL A 51 -24.25 7.24 10.36
CA VAL A 51 -24.36 8.44 9.53
C VAL A 51 -23.46 8.25 8.30
N PRO A 52 -23.97 8.42 7.07
CA PRO A 52 -23.12 8.34 5.90
C PRO A 52 -22.02 9.41 6.01
N MET A 53 -20.77 8.97 6.02
CA MET A 53 -19.63 9.84 6.23
C MET A 53 -19.29 10.51 4.89
N PHE A 54 -19.70 11.77 4.72
CA PHE A 54 -19.45 12.50 3.48
C PHE A 54 -18.13 13.26 3.58
N TRP A 55 -17.14 12.89 2.78
CA TRP A 55 -15.81 13.51 2.86
C TRP A 55 -15.60 14.56 1.78
N ASP A 56 -16.12 14.37 0.57
CA ASP A 56 -16.04 15.35 -0.52
C ASP A 56 -17.40 15.83 -1.08
N GLY A 57 -18.49 15.28 -0.54
CA GLY A 57 -19.86 15.49 -1.04
C GLY A 57 -20.38 14.36 -1.94
N GLY A 58 -19.58 13.32 -2.19
CA GLY A 58 -19.93 12.08 -2.89
C GLY A 58 -20.53 10.99 -1.98
N ASN A 59 -20.98 9.90 -2.58
CA ASN A 59 -21.60 8.79 -1.83
C ASN A 59 -20.56 8.06 -0.96
N TYR A 60 -20.87 7.88 0.33
CA TYR A 60 -20.01 7.23 1.32
C TYR A 60 -19.54 5.82 0.88
N LEU A 61 -20.43 5.05 0.24
CA LEU A 61 -20.12 3.74 -0.32
C LEU A 61 -19.07 3.84 -1.44
N ASP A 62 -19.22 4.82 -2.33
CA ASP A 62 -18.32 5.00 -3.47
C ASP A 62 -16.90 5.32 -2.97
N GLU A 63 -16.77 6.07 -1.87
CA GLU A 63 -15.49 6.38 -1.26
C GLU A 63 -14.78 5.14 -0.70
N TYR A 64 -15.48 4.27 0.04
CA TYR A 64 -14.91 3.00 0.49
C TYR A 64 -14.50 2.13 -0.71
N MET A 65 -15.33 2.09 -1.76
CA MET A 65 -15.05 1.33 -2.97
C MET A 65 -13.86 1.89 -3.75
N GLU A 66 -13.65 3.20 -3.79
CA GLU A 66 -12.47 3.83 -4.40
C GLU A 66 -11.21 3.50 -3.58
N GLU A 67 -11.25 3.67 -2.26
CA GLU A 67 -10.09 3.40 -1.39
C GLU A 67 -9.69 1.93 -1.36
N SER A 68 -10.66 1.02 -1.26
CA SER A 68 -10.38 -0.42 -1.29
C SER A 68 -9.88 -0.88 -2.67
N LEU A 69 -10.34 -0.26 -3.76
CA LEU A 69 -9.82 -0.53 -5.10
C LEU A 69 -8.34 -0.12 -5.21
N ASN A 70 -7.98 1.04 -4.68
CA ASN A 70 -6.59 1.51 -4.67
C ASN A 70 -5.66 0.50 -3.96
N ILE A 71 -6.12 -0.14 -2.88
CA ILE A 71 -5.35 -1.16 -2.17
C ILE A 71 -5.22 -2.45 -2.99
N LEU A 72 -6.27 -2.86 -3.71
CA LEU A 72 -6.20 -4.02 -4.61
C LEU A 72 -5.21 -3.79 -5.76
N ASP A 73 -5.26 -2.62 -6.37
CA ASP A 73 -4.32 -2.22 -7.41
C ASP A 73 -2.88 -2.16 -6.88
N PHE A 74 -2.72 -1.66 -5.66
CA PHE A 74 -1.43 -1.67 -4.97
C PHE A 74 -0.93 -3.10 -4.73
N CYS A 75 -1.78 -4.03 -4.27
CA CYS A 75 -1.42 -5.43 -4.10
C CYS A 75 -1.00 -6.09 -5.43
N ASN A 76 -1.69 -5.75 -6.53
CA ASN A 76 -1.32 -6.24 -7.86
C ASN A 76 0.04 -5.71 -8.30
N ALA A 77 0.34 -4.42 -8.03
CA ALA A 77 1.66 -3.86 -8.26
C ALA A 77 2.73 -4.62 -7.45
N LEU A 78 2.50 -4.85 -6.15
CA LEU A 78 3.41 -5.60 -5.28
C LEU A 78 3.69 -7.01 -5.81
N ARG A 79 2.66 -7.76 -6.19
CA ARG A 79 2.82 -9.10 -6.81
C ARG A 79 3.64 -9.05 -8.10
N SER A 80 3.44 -8.03 -8.93
CA SER A 80 4.24 -7.84 -10.14
C SER A 80 5.71 -7.57 -9.81
N ALA A 81 6.00 -6.75 -8.78
CA ALA A 81 7.36 -6.56 -8.28
C ALA A 81 7.98 -7.87 -7.79
N ILE A 82 7.28 -8.60 -6.93
CA ILE A 82 7.74 -9.89 -6.37
C ILE A 82 8.08 -10.86 -7.50
N SER A 83 7.19 -11.03 -8.47
CA SER A 83 7.42 -11.91 -9.62
C SER A 83 8.68 -11.50 -10.41
N THR A 84 8.92 -10.20 -10.54
CA THR A 84 10.08 -9.71 -11.29
C THR A 84 11.37 -9.86 -10.49
N MET A 85 11.33 -9.69 -9.16
CA MET A 85 12.44 -10.00 -8.26
C MET A 85 12.81 -11.49 -8.31
N ASP A 86 11.82 -12.38 -8.30
CA ASP A 86 12.05 -13.82 -8.39
C ASP A 86 12.65 -14.22 -9.74
N ARG A 87 12.16 -13.63 -10.85
CA ARG A 87 12.76 -13.84 -12.17
C ARG A 87 14.22 -13.39 -12.22
N TYR A 88 14.52 -12.20 -11.67
CA TYR A 88 15.89 -11.71 -11.60
C TYR A 88 16.80 -12.66 -10.80
N ARG A 89 16.33 -13.12 -9.63
CA ARG A 89 17.01 -14.13 -8.81
C ARG A 89 17.31 -15.40 -9.61
N LEU A 90 16.32 -15.94 -10.34
CA LEU A 90 16.50 -17.15 -11.16
C LEU A 90 17.54 -16.97 -12.26
N ILE A 91 17.58 -15.80 -12.92
CA ILE A 91 18.59 -15.51 -13.93
C ILE A 91 19.98 -15.43 -13.30
N VAL A 92 20.13 -14.72 -12.19
CA VAL A 92 21.40 -14.64 -11.45
C VAL A 92 21.89 -16.03 -11.07
N ASP A 93 20.99 -16.91 -10.57
CA ASP A 93 21.34 -18.30 -10.26
C ASP A 93 21.85 -19.08 -11.47
N VAL A 94 21.19 -18.96 -12.62
CA VAL A 94 21.62 -19.61 -13.87
C VAL A 94 22.99 -19.09 -14.29
N VAL A 95 23.21 -17.78 -14.21
CA VAL A 95 24.47 -17.13 -14.55
C VAL A 95 25.59 -17.61 -13.62
N VAL A 96 25.39 -17.60 -12.30
CA VAL A 96 26.38 -18.04 -11.30
C VAL A 96 26.76 -19.51 -11.48
N ARG A 97 25.78 -20.40 -11.67
CA ARG A 97 26.04 -21.83 -11.91
C ARG A 97 26.87 -22.05 -13.17
N ARG A 98 26.59 -21.32 -14.25
CA ARG A 98 27.34 -21.43 -15.50
C ARG A 98 28.75 -20.84 -15.43
N PHE A 99 28.99 -19.83 -14.59
CA PHE A 99 30.34 -19.33 -14.34
C PHE A 99 31.18 -20.27 -13.45
N SER A 100 30.52 -21.11 -12.65
CA SER A 100 31.18 -22.12 -11.82
C SER A 100 31.49 -23.41 -12.59
N ASP A 101 30.80 -23.68 -13.70
CA ASP A 101 31.15 -24.73 -14.67
C ASP A 101 32.21 -24.21 -15.65
N GLU A 102 33.48 -24.49 -15.38
CA GLU A 102 34.63 -24.18 -16.25
C GLU A 102 34.52 -24.92 -17.60
N GLY A 103 33.78 -24.39 -18.57
CA GLY A 103 33.89 -24.87 -19.95
C GLY A 103 32.69 -24.68 -20.87
N TYR A 104 32.15 -23.46 -21.07
CA TYR A 104 31.21 -23.27 -22.19
C TYR A 104 31.20 -21.88 -22.86
N SER A 105 31.33 -21.91 -24.19
CA SER A 105 31.31 -20.80 -25.15
C SER A 105 29.87 -20.43 -25.56
N GLY A 106 29.04 -19.96 -24.62
CA GLY A 106 27.63 -19.61 -24.85
C GLY A 106 27.26 -18.21 -24.36
N SER A 107 27.99 -17.18 -24.80
CA SER A 107 27.96 -15.82 -24.21
C SER A 107 26.80 -14.91 -24.66
N ALA A 108 26.10 -15.20 -25.77
CA ALA A 108 25.24 -14.20 -26.42
C ALA A 108 23.76 -14.22 -25.97
N MET A 109 23.18 -15.39 -25.68
CA MET A 109 21.73 -15.51 -25.38
C MET A 109 21.35 -15.02 -23.97
N ASN A 110 22.26 -15.13 -23.00
CA ASN A 110 21.98 -14.77 -21.61
C ASN A 110 22.13 -13.26 -21.36
N MET A 111 23.08 -12.60 -22.03
CA MET A 111 23.24 -11.14 -21.98
C MET A 111 21.96 -10.44 -22.47
N THR A 112 21.31 -11.00 -23.51
CA THR A 112 20.05 -10.43 -24.02
C THR A 112 18.88 -10.61 -23.05
N GLU A 113 18.89 -11.64 -22.20
CA GLU A 113 17.82 -11.93 -21.24
C GLU A 113 17.98 -11.12 -19.94
N THR A 114 19.21 -10.96 -19.45
CA THR A 114 19.52 -10.01 -18.36
C THR A 114 19.19 -8.59 -18.77
N GLU A 115 19.58 -8.14 -19.97
CA GLU A 115 19.20 -6.83 -20.49
C GLU A 115 17.69 -6.68 -20.68
N LYS A 116 16.99 -7.75 -21.07
CA LYS A 116 15.52 -7.74 -21.18
C LYS A 116 14.87 -7.58 -19.81
N LEU A 117 15.34 -8.30 -18.79
CA LEU A 117 14.87 -8.15 -17.43
C LEU A 117 15.25 -6.81 -16.83
N GLU A 118 16.43 -6.27 -17.11
CA GLU A 118 16.79 -4.90 -16.73
C GLU A 118 15.81 -3.89 -17.34
N ARG A 119 15.43 -4.07 -18.61
CA ARG A 119 14.40 -3.24 -19.27
C ARG A 119 13.01 -3.46 -18.69
N GLU A 120 12.61 -4.70 -18.38
CA GLU A 120 11.32 -5.00 -17.74
C GLU A 120 11.24 -4.45 -16.32
N TRP A 121 12.31 -4.61 -15.56
CA TRP A 121 12.53 -3.99 -14.26
C TRP A 121 12.39 -2.48 -14.44
N GLN A 122 13.21 -1.81 -15.26
CA GLN A 122 13.10 -0.36 -15.54
C GLN A 122 11.70 0.11 -15.98
N LYS A 123 10.92 -0.71 -16.70
CA LYS A 123 9.52 -0.39 -17.02
C LYS A 123 8.62 -0.39 -15.78
N LEU A 124 8.86 -1.26 -14.80
CA LEU A 124 8.19 -1.22 -13.49
C LEU A 124 8.57 0.02 -12.68
N TYR A 125 9.79 0.55 -12.85
CA TYR A 125 10.26 1.84 -12.27
C TYR A 125 9.72 3.05 -13.03
N GLY A 126 9.12 2.85 -14.21
CA GLY A 126 8.57 3.92 -15.02
C GLY A 126 7.51 4.69 -14.23
N PHE A 127 7.76 5.99 -14.06
CA PHE A 127 6.86 6.98 -13.44
C PHE A 127 5.40 6.83 -13.91
N GLU A 128 5.15 6.26 -15.09
CA GLU A 128 3.80 5.99 -15.60
C GLU A 128 2.94 5.09 -14.69
N ASN A 129 3.53 4.19 -13.90
CA ASN A 129 2.79 3.34 -12.94
C ASN A 129 2.48 4.04 -11.60
N TRP A 130 3.10 5.18 -11.26
CA TRP A 130 2.76 5.90 -10.02
C TRP A 130 1.32 6.43 -10.07
N LYS A 131 0.77 6.66 -11.27
CA LYS A 131 -0.64 7.04 -11.46
C LYS A 131 -1.63 5.97 -10.98
N ILE A 132 -1.18 4.72 -10.82
CA ILE A 132 -1.97 3.64 -10.20
C ILE A 132 -2.08 3.89 -8.68
N VAL A 133 -1.05 4.48 -8.09
CA VAL A 133 -0.99 4.92 -6.68
C VAL A 133 -1.30 6.41 -6.59
N ASN A 134 -2.23 6.92 -7.40
CA ASN A 134 -2.76 8.26 -7.24
C ASN A 134 -3.73 8.29 -6.04
N LEU A 135 -3.23 7.90 -4.86
CA LEU A 135 -3.88 7.98 -3.53
C LEU A 135 -4.17 9.44 -3.10
N TYR A 136 -4.07 10.38 -4.03
CA TYR A 136 -4.02 11.82 -3.83
C TYR A 136 -5.17 12.51 -4.58
N LYS A 137 -6.40 12.15 -4.22
CA LYS A 137 -7.39 13.20 -4.01
C LYS A 137 -7.30 13.59 -2.53
N THR A 138 -6.37 14.48 -2.22
CA THR A 138 -6.34 15.22 -0.95
C THR A 138 -7.46 16.27 -0.94
N GLY A 139 -8.71 15.81 -1.14
CA GLY A 139 -9.87 16.61 -0.82
C GLY A 139 -9.86 16.85 0.68
N ARG A 140 -9.67 18.10 1.10
CA ARG A 140 -9.91 18.50 2.48
C ARG A 140 -11.37 18.17 2.79
N PRO A 141 -11.69 17.53 3.92
CA PRO A 141 -13.09 17.35 4.28
C PRO A 141 -13.76 18.73 4.36
N LYS A 142 -14.78 18.94 3.55
CA LYS A 142 -15.57 20.20 3.55
C LYS A 142 -16.53 20.27 4.74
N THR A 143 -16.61 19.20 5.53
CA THR A 143 -17.57 19.02 6.62
C THR A 143 -16.98 19.50 7.95
N LYS A 144 -17.76 20.32 8.67
CA LYS A 144 -17.41 20.88 10.00
C LYS A 144 -17.63 19.91 11.16
N THR A 145 -18.09 18.70 10.88
CA THR A 145 -18.48 17.72 11.89
C THR A 145 -17.24 17.04 12.47
N LYS A 146 -16.96 17.37 13.74
CA LYS A 146 -15.87 16.82 14.55
C LYS A 146 -16.31 15.57 15.31
N ASP A 147 -16.92 14.62 14.62
CA ASP A 147 -17.31 13.37 15.26
C ASP A 147 -16.09 12.44 15.41
N ASP A 148 -16.02 11.69 16.52
CA ASP A 148 -14.84 10.87 16.85
C ASP A 148 -14.65 9.72 15.85
N GLU A 149 -15.72 9.16 15.28
CA GLU A 149 -15.65 8.11 14.25
C GLU A 149 -15.11 8.65 12.92
N PHE A 150 -15.52 9.87 12.56
CA PHE A 150 -14.96 10.59 11.43
C PHE A 150 -13.47 10.85 11.60
N CYS A 151 -13.05 11.34 12.77
CA CYS A 151 -11.63 11.57 13.06
C CYS A 151 -10.83 10.26 12.94
N ALA A 152 -11.39 9.17 13.48
CA ALA A 152 -10.80 7.84 13.46
C ALA A 152 -10.63 7.30 12.04
N SER A 153 -11.70 7.28 11.25
CA SER A 153 -11.69 6.77 9.88
C SER A 153 -10.71 7.54 9.00
N TYR A 154 -10.71 8.87 9.13
CA TYR A 154 -9.79 9.74 8.40
C TYR A 154 -8.33 9.43 8.71
N ALA A 155 -8.02 9.26 10.00
CA ALA A 155 -6.68 8.95 10.47
C ALA A 155 -6.19 7.61 9.93
N VAL A 156 -7.02 6.58 10.03
CA VAL A 156 -6.70 5.24 9.52
C VAL A 156 -6.44 5.30 8.02
N ARG A 157 -7.36 5.87 7.24
CA ARG A 157 -7.21 6.05 5.78
C ARG A 157 -5.93 6.77 5.41
N ARG A 158 -5.66 7.93 6.02
CA ARG A 158 -4.44 8.71 5.73
C ARG A 158 -3.17 7.95 6.05
N THR A 159 -3.20 7.16 7.11
CA THR A 159 -2.04 6.39 7.52
C THR A 159 -1.80 5.21 6.59
N MET A 160 -2.86 4.54 6.15
CA MET A 160 -2.76 3.51 5.11
C MET A 160 -2.07 4.07 3.87
N ASN A 161 -2.48 5.26 3.42
CA ASN A 161 -1.89 5.87 2.23
C ASN A 161 -0.41 6.20 2.41
N ILE A 162 -0.02 6.68 3.59
CA ILE A 162 1.40 6.91 3.92
C ILE A 162 2.17 5.59 3.94
N VAL A 163 1.65 4.54 4.56
CA VAL A 163 2.33 3.23 4.61
C VAL A 163 2.44 2.61 3.21
N CYS A 164 1.40 2.68 2.37
CA CYS A 164 1.46 2.30 0.96
C CYS A 164 2.56 3.08 0.22
N SER A 165 2.66 4.39 0.45
CA SER A 165 3.69 5.24 -0.18
C SER A 165 5.10 4.87 0.26
N LEU A 166 5.30 4.54 1.55
CA LEU A 166 6.59 4.08 2.08
C LEU A 166 6.97 2.72 1.51
N LEU A 167 6.04 1.76 1.47
CA LEU A 167 6.23 0.44 0.84
C LEU A 167 6.56 0.56 -0.64
N PHE A 168 5.79 1.37 -1.37
CA PHE A 168 6.06 1.66 -2.77
C PHE A 168 7.47 2.23 -2.96
N SER A 169 7.85 3.16 -2.07
CA SER A 169 9.18 3.78 -2.08
C SER A 169 10.31 2.83 -1.77
N ALA A 170 10.07 1.82 -0.94
CA ALA A 170 11.04 0.79 -0.62
C ALA A 170 11.30 -0.14 -1.82
N ILE A 171 10.24 -0.51 -2.54
CA ILE A 171 10.26 -1.55 -3.59
C ILE A 171 10.53 -0.98 -4.98
N PHE A 172 9.75 0.02 -5.41
CA PHE A 172 9.71 0.46 -6.80
C PHE A 172 10.54 1.69 -7.07
N TYR A 173 10.32 2.79 -6.36
CA TYR A 173 11.10 4.00 -6.62
C TYR A 173 10.84 4.94 -5.47
N PRO A 174 11.87 5.63 -4.98
CA PRO A 174 11.67 6.39 -3.78
C PRO A 174 10.89 7.68 -4.14
N ALA A 175 9.58 7.64 -3.91
CA ALA A 175 8.64 8.70 -4.26
C ALA A 175 8.88 9.93 -3.36
N PRO A 176 8.58 11.15 -3.84
CA PRO A 176 8.49 12.29 -2.95
C PRO A 176 7.35 12.04 -1.97
N LEU A 177 7.69 11.87 -0.69
CA LEU A 177 6.71 11.79 0.37
C LEU A 177 6.24 13.22 0.64
N GLU A 178 4.98 13.53 0.32
CA GLU A 178 4.37 14.78 0.76
C GLU A 178 4.36 14.80 2.29
N LYS A 179 5.03 15.81 2.86
CA LYS A 179 4.97 16.09 4.30
C LYS A 179 3.64 16.75 4.59
N ASP A 180 2.57 15.96 4.64
CA ASP A 180 1.25 16.49 4.91
C ASP A 180 1.07 16.76 6.42
N GLU A 181 1.69 17.84 6.90
CA GLU A 181 1.68 18.25 8.31
C GLU A 181 0.32 18.81 8.79
N GLU A 182 -0.63 19.05 7.88
CA GLU A 182 -1.90 19.71 8.20
C GLU A 182 -3.01 18.75 8.63
N VAL A 183 -2.98 17.51 8.14
CA VAL A 183 -4.06 16.52 8.28
C VAL A 183 -4.45 16.20 9.73
N TYR A 184 -3.49 16.22 10.64
CA TYR A 184 -3.70 15.84 12.05
C TYR A 184 -3.84 17.03 13.01
N ARG A 185 -3.66 18.27 12.52
CA ARG A 185 -3.71 19.47 13.39
C ARG A 185 -5.11 19.69 13.98
N ASP A 186 -6.14 19.26 13.27
CA ASP A 186 -7.53 19.46 13.66
C ASP A 186 -8.03 18.45 14.71
N PHE A 187 -7.23 17.41 15.04
CA PHE A 187 -7.64 16.29 15.89
C PHE A 187 -6.65 16.06 17.04
N SER A 188 -6.89 16.72 18.18
CA SER A 188 -6.00 16.68 19.35
C SER A 188 -5.83 15.26 19.93
N GLN A 189 -6.85 14.42 19.84
CA GLN A 189 -6.84 13.03 20.31
C GLN A 189 -5.91 12.12 19.49
N LEU A 190 -5.54 12.52 18.27
CA LEU A 190 -4.67 11.76 17.37
C LEU A 190 -3.20 12.21 17.41
N LYS A 191 -2.83 13.10 18.34
CA LYS A 191 -1.49 13.70 18.42
C LYS A 191 -0.38 12.65 18.57
N LEU A 192 -0.58 11.61 19.38
CA LEU A 192 0.42 10.54 19.56
C LEU A 192 0.59 9.69 18.30
N PHE A 193 -0.52 9.45 17.60
CA PHE A 193 -0.57 8.71 16.36
C PHE A 193 0.19 9.48 15.26
N SER A 194 -0.15 10.76 15.07
CA SER A 194 0.52 11.65 14.12
C SER A 194 2.02 11.79 14.41
N SER A 195 2.40 11.94 15.69
CA SER A 195 3.80 12.03 16.10
C SER A 195 4.59 10.78 15.73
N SER A 196 4.02 9.59 15.97
CA SER A 196 4.69 8.32 15.65
C SER A 196 4.79 8.09 14.14
N LEU A 197 3.74 8.43 13.38
CA LEU A 197 3.77 8.37 11.92
C LEU A 197 4.82 9.32 11.32
N ARG A 198 4.94 10.53 11.87
CA ARG A 198 5.98 11.49 11.46
C ARG A 198 7.38 10.93 11.69
N LYS A 199 7.62 10.32 12.86
CA LYS A 199 8.90 9.67 13.16
C LYS A 199 9.20 8.56 12.16
N LEU A 200 8.24 7.70 11.87
CA LEU A 200 8.38 6.65 10.85
C LEU A 200 8.81 7.23 9.49
N VAL A 201 8.12 8.27 9.01
CA VAL A 201 8.47 8.95 7.75
C VAL A 201 9.86 9.57 7.79
N CYS A 202 10.24 10.19 8.92
CA CYS A 202 11.59 10.74 9.11
C CYS A 202 12.65 9.64 9.11
N CYS A 203 12.48 8.56 9.87
CA CYS A 203 13.41 7.43 9.92
C CYS A 203 13.59 6.80 8.53
N PHE A 204 12.49 6.60 7.79
CA PHE A 204 12.55 6.12 6.40
C PHE A 204 13.35 7.06 5.50
N SER A 205 13.12 8.37 5.65
CA SER A 205 13.83 9.38 4.87
C SER A 205 15.32 9.45 5.21
N GLU A 206 15.70 9.23 6.46
CA GLU A 206 17.09 9.18 6.92
C GLU A 206 17.81 7.94 6.38
N GLU A 207 17.19 6.76 6.47
CA GLU A 207 17.71 5.52 5.87
C GLU A 207 17.94 5.69 4.35
N ARG A 208 17.07 6.46 3.68
CA ARG A 208 17.21 6.79 2.27
C ARG A 208 18.38 7.74 1.96
N ARG A 209 18.77 8.66 2.86
CA ARG A 209 19.83 9.67 2.57
C ARG A 209 21.20 9.06 2.30
N GLY A 210 21.44 7.81 2.68
CA GLY A 210 22.67 7.09 2.34
C GLY A 210 22.76 6.65 0.88
N LEU A 211 21.70 6.79 0.08
CA LEU A 211 21.60 6.29 -1.29
C LEU A 211 21.61 7.46 -2.29
N ASN A 212 22.79 7.79 -2.81
CA ASN A 212 22.96 8.84 -3.83
C ASN A 212 22.42 8.46 -5.21
N ASP A 213 22.06 7.19 -5.42
CA ASP A 213 21.60 6.66 -6.69
C ASP A 213 20.11 6.31 -6.61
N ASN A 214 19.27 7.16 -7.20
CA ASN A 214 17.82 6.94 -7.27
C ASN A 214 17.43 5.86 -8.30
N SER A 215 18.40 5.22 -8.97
CA SER A 215 18.11 4.24 -10.03
C SER A 215 17.85 2.82 -9.56
N ARG A 216 18.01 2.52 -8.26
CA ARG A 216 17.93 1.14 -7.74
C ARG A 216 16.99 1.01 -6.52
N PRO A 217 16.34 -0.17 -6.37
CA PRO A 217 15.54 -0.49 -5.19
C PRO A 217 16.39 -0.38 -3.92
N VAL A 218 15.76 0.04 -2.84
CA VAL A 218 16.45 0.30 -1.57
C VAL A 218 16.64 -0.99 -0.75
N LEU A 219 15.92 -2.05 -1.11
CA LEU A 219 15.88 -3.30 -0.35
C LEU A 219 17.26 -3.93 -0.21
N ALA A 220 17.63 -4.22 1.04
CA ALA A 220 18.90 -4.84 1.41
C ALA A 220 19.13 -6.18 0.71
N GLU A 221 18.07 -6.94 0.46
CA GLU A 221 18.12 -8.24 -0.20
C GLU A 221 18.47 -8.14 -1.68
N THR A 222 18.32 -6.97 -2.31
CA THR A 222 18.87 -6.76 -3.66
C THR A 222 20.40 -6.76 -3.69
N LYS A 223 21.05 -6.64 -2.52
CA LYS A 223 22.50 -6.77 -2.33
C LYS A 223 22.92 -8.15 -1.83
N MET A 224 21.98 -9.07 -1.55
CA MET A 224 22.29 -10.38 -0.99
C MET A 224 22.81 -11.35 -2.06
N ASN A 225 23.86 -12.10 -1.69
CA ASN A 225 24.52 -13.12 -2.51
C ASN A 225 23.89 -14.53 -2.37
N SER A 226 22.87 -14.72 -1.54
CA SER A 226 22.23 -16.03 -1.32
C SER A 226 20.81 -16.08 -1.89
N SER A 227 20.66 -16.73 -3.05
CA SER A 227 19.36 -16.91 -3.70
C SER A 227 18.30 -17.60 -2.81
N LEU A 228 18.69 -18.48 -1.90
CA LEU A 228 17.73 -19.18 -1.04
C LEU A 228 17.00 -18.23 -0.07
N ALA A 229 17.73 -17.37 0.65
CA ALA A 229 17.11 -16.43 1.59
C ALA A 229 16.22 -15.39 0.88
N LEU A 230 16.63 -14.94 -0.30
CA LEU A 230 15.81 -14.05 -1.13
C LEU A 230 14.52 -14.74 -1.57
N LYS A 231 14.60 -16.02 -1.98
CA LYS A 231 13.43 -16.81 -2.36
C LYS A 231 12.44 -16.94 -1.21
N GLU A 232 12.89 -17.37 -0.03
CA GLU A 232 12.05 -17.52 1.16
C GLU A 232 11.42 -16.19 1.57
N GLY A 233 12.20 -15.10 1.53
CA GLY A 233 11.69 -13.74 1.79
C GLY A 233 10.58 -13.32 0.82
N LEU A 234 10.75 -13.59 -0.48
CA LEU A 234 9.75 -13.27 -1.51
C LEU A 234 8.48 -14.12 -1.35
N GLU A 235 8.60 -15.41 -1.02
CA GLU A 235 7.45 -16.30 -0.77
C GLU A 235 6.64 -15.85 0.45
N MET A 236 7.32 -15.50 1.55
CA MET A 236 6.65 -14.95 2.74
C MET A 236 5.96 -13.62 2.44
N PHE A 237 6.63 -12.75 1.67
CA PHE A 237 6.06 -11.45 1.30
C PHE A 237 4.84 -11.60 0.40
N ASP A 238 4.89 -12.48 -0.61
CA ASP A 238 3.76 -12.78 -1.50
C ASP A 238 2.55 -13.33 -0.73
N SER A 239 2.79 -14.21 0.25
CA SER A 239 1.73 -14.74 1.12
C SER A 239 0.99 -13.61 1.85
N VAL A 240 1.72 -12.66 2.44
CA VAL A 240 1.10 -11.54 3.18
C VAL A 240 0.40 -10.55 2.26
N VAL A 241 0.94 -10.30 1.06
CA VAL A 241 0.25 -9.50 0.03
C VAL A 241 -1.04 -10.19 -0.42
N ASN A 242 -1.02 -11.52 -0.57
CA ASN A 242 -2.20 -12.29 -0.91
C ASN A 242 -3.26 -12.23 0.20
N GLU A 243 -2.88 -12.37 1.46
CA GLU A 243 -3.79 -12.21 2.59
C GLU A 243 -4.45 -10.82 2.60
N LEU A 244 -3.67 -9.74 2.41
CA LEU A 244 -4.20 -8.39 2.32
C LEU A 244 -5.22 -8.28 1.17
N PHE A 245 -4.88 -8.79 -0.01
CA PHE A 245 -5.77 -8.79 -1.17
C PHE A 245 -7.10 -9.49 -0.87
N GLN A 246 -7.06 -10.69 -0.27
CA GLN A 246 -8.28 -11.46 0.04
C GLN A 246 -9.13 -10.76 1.10
N GLU A 247 -8.52 -10.17 2.13
CA GLU A 247 -9.24 -9.41 3.16
C GLU A 247 -9.95 -8.18 2.58
N VAL A 248 -9.32 -7.48 1.64
CA VAL A 248 -9.92 -6.33 0.96
C VAL A 248 -11.10 -6.77 0.08
N VAL A 249 -10.94 -7.85 -0.71
CA VAL A 249 -12.04 -8.42 -1.52
C VAL A 249 -13.21 -8.84 -0.64
N LYS A 250 -12.92 -9.51 0.48
CA LYS A 250 -13.94 -9.93 1.44
C LYS A 250 -14.71 -8.74 2.00
N GLY A 251 -14.02 -7.70 2.49
CA GLY A 251 -14.67 -6.49 3.01
C GLY A 251 -15.57 -5.78 1.99
N ARG A 252 -15.14 -5.70 0.73
CA ARG A 252 -15.98 -5.16 -0.36
C ARG A 252 -17.25 -5.98 -0.57
N ASN A 253 -17.14 -7.31 -0.57
CA ASN A 253 -18.29 -8.20 -0.77
C ASN A 253 -19.28 -8.11 0.41
N GLU A 254 -18.78 -7.95 1.64
CA GLU A 254 -19.63 -7.74 2.82
C GLU A 254 -20.45 -6.47 2.69
N ILE A 255 -19.82 -5.34 2.35
CA ILE A 255 -20.52 -4.06 2.18
C ILE A 255 -21.53 -4.10 1.01
N LEU A 256 -21.17 -4.70 -0.12
CA LEU A 256 -22.10 -4.85 -1.25
C LEU A 256 -23.31 -5.74 -0.91
N GLY A 257 -23.09 -6.77 -0.08
CA GLY A 257 -24.15 -7.62 0.42
C GLY A 257 -25.12 -6.87 1.35
N GLU A 258 -24.57 -6.08 2.29
CA GLU A 258 -25.35 -5.25 3.22
C GLU A 258 -26.22 -4.22 2.45
N GLU A 259 -25.64 -3.56 1.43
CA GLU A 259 -26.36 -2.60 0.58
C GLU A 259 -27.48 -3.28 -0.24
N ALA A 260 -27.29 -4.51 -0.71
CA ALA A 260 -28.33 -5.25 -1.42
C ALA A 260 -29.50 -5.60 -0.49
N THR A 261 -29.22 -5.97 0.77
CA THR A 261 -30.25 -6.29 1.77
C THR A 261 -31.03 -5.06 2.23
N SER A 262 -30.36 -3.91 2.44
CA SER A 262 -31.03 -2.66 2.84
C SER A 262 -31.99 -2.15 1.77
N ASN A 263 -31.61 -2.26 0.49
CA ASN A 263 -32.45 -1.86 -0.64
C ASN A 263 -33.67 -2.79 -0.85
N LEU A 264 -33.60 -4.05 -0.42
CA LEU A 264 -34.74 -4.98 -0.45
C LEU A 264 -35.73 -4.73 0.69
N GLU A 265 -35.24 -4.37 1.88
CA GLU A 265 -36.08 -4.10 3.06
C GLU A 265 -36.71 -2.70 3.03
N ASN A 266 -36.12 -1.75 2.31
CA ASN A 266 -36.62 -0.37 2.23
C ASN A 266 -36.45 0.21 0.80
N PRO A 267 -37.31 -0.17 -0.17
CA PRO A 267 -37.21 0.30 -1.54
C PRO A 267 -37.45 1.82 -1.60
N ASN A 268 -36.37 2.58 -1.68
CA ASN A 268 -36.40 4.04 -1.61
C ASN A 268 -37.10 4.62 -2.86
N PRO A 269 -38.33 5.20 -2.77
CA PRO A 269 -39.12 5.56 -3.94
C PRO A 269 -38.53 6.73 -4.75
N LEU A 270 -37.59 7.47 -4.17
CA LEU A 270 -37.09 8.74 -4.71
C LEU A 270 -35.86 8.61 -5.62
N ARG A 271 -35.22 7.44 -5.70
CA ARG A 271 -34.04 7.25 -6.56
C ARG A 271 -34.38 6.95 -8.03
N ASN A 272 -35.62 6.52 -8.31
CA ASN A 272 -36.11 6.21 -9.66
C ASN A 272 -36.81 7.39 -10.37
N ALA A 273 -36.94 8.56 -9.73
CA ALA A 273 -37.63 9.71 -10.32
C ALA A 273 -36.73 10.62 -11.16
N SER A 274 -35.40 10.45 -11.14
CA SER A 274 -34.45 11.33 -11.83
C SER A 274 -34.24 11.02 -13.32
N SER A 275 -34.86 9.98 -13.88
CA SER A 275 -34.68 9.57 -15.28
C SER A 275 -35.88 9.85 -16.18
N SER A 276 -36.87 10.62 -15.71
CA SER A 276 -38.00 11.05 -16.53
C SER A 276 -38.27 12.55 -16.36
N PHE A 277 -38.34 13.25 -17.50
CA PHE A 277 -38.59 14.70 -17.71
C PHE A 277 -37.34 15.58 -17.61
N ASN A 278 -36.90 16.34 -18.63
CA ASN A 278 -37.62 16.99 -19.73
C ASN A 278 -36.76 17.17 -20.99
N VAL A 279 -37.39 16.95 -22.14
CA VAL A 279 -37.07 17.55 -23.44
C VAL A 279 -37.93 18.81 -23.58
N PRO A 280 -37.36 19.91 -24.08
CA PRO A 280 -38.04 20.73 -25.09
C PRO A 280 -37.39 20.56 -26.46
#